data_AF-A0A099T980-F1
#
_entry.id   AF-A0A099T980-F1
#
_cell.length_a   1.000
_cell.length_b   1.000
_cell.length_c   1.000
_cell.angle_alpha   90.00
_cell.angle_beta   90.00
_cell.angle_gamma   90.00
#
_symmetry.space_group_name_H-M   'P 1'
#
loop_
_entity.id
_entity.type
_entity.pdbx_description
1 polymer ?
#
loop_
_entity_poly.entity_id
_entity_poly.type
_entity_poly.pdbx_seq_one_letter_code
_entity_poly.pdbx_strand_id
1 'polypeptide(L)'
;MTGETDGGLAFGATIDLDDALEAGGGADTRVTAVTTDTSDTGAALDPGTLTTGTIADADGGQGIGDNSDDDSIDYTIFVSGAFGTLTFGDTDGAMDWALTEGGNVGNPGSLNDAETSYAGYAGSYLDGNGDGMIARYDYSFGDYAFAVSVEQGVADAENGFAVGFKGNVAGVSFGIAHQAGTENATGDAELTGVSLGYGFGALNAGIMVATGEDRVGADRDLMQIGLGYSAGALSLHANYAEDDVDGTGKADGIGVAAKYDLGGGAGVHFGYSSSETAGGVDADRWSLGLAMSF
;
A
#
# COMPACT_ATOMS: atom_id res chain seq x y z
N MET A 1 -5.93 20.36 -8.40
CA MET A 1 -5.79 21.48 -9.38
C MET A 1 -5.05 20.96 -10.60
N THR A 2 -5.35 21.43 -11.82
CA THR A 2 -4.59 21.05 -13.04
C THR A 2 -4.38 22.27 -13.94
N GLY A 3 -3.35 22.21 -14.79
CA GLY A 3 -3.09 23.19 -15.83
C GLY A 3 -2.27 22.62 -16.96
N GLU A 4 -2.33 23.26 -18.12
CA GLU A 4 -1.57 22.89 -19.32
C GLU A 4 -0.86 24.11 -19.87
N THR A 5 0.38 23.91 -20.32
CA THR A 5 1.15 24.94 -21.04
C THR A 5 0.91 24.83 -22.55
N ASP A 6 1.14 25.92 -23.27
CA ASP A 6 1.07 25.94 -24.74
C ASP A 6 2.05 24.96 -25.42
N GLY A 7 3.04 24.45 -24.67
CA GLY A 7 4.02 23.46 -25.13
C GLY A 7 3.60 22.00 -24.90
N GLY A 8 2.40 21.75 -24.38
CA GLY A 8 1.89 20.39 -24.12
C GLY A 8 2.41 19.75 -22.82
N LEU A 9 2.93 20.55 -21.89
CA LEU A 9 3.17 20.11 -20.52
C LEU A 9 1.89 20.26 -19.70
N ALA A 10 1.44 19.19 -19.07
CA ALA A 10 0.39 19.21 -18.07
C ALA A 10 1.00 19.15 -16.67
N PHE A 11 0.36 19.80 -15.70
CA PHE A 11 0.73 19.74 -14.30
C PHE A 11 -0.52 19.69 -13.45
N GLY A 12 -0.39 19.12 -12.26
CA GLY A 12 -1.49 19.11 -11.31
C GLY A 12 -1.07 18.74 -9.92
N ALA A 13 -2.04 18.86 -9.02
CA ALA A 13 -1.90 18.49 -7.63
C ALA A 13 -3.23 17.98 -7.06
N THR A 14 -3.18 16.99 -6.19
CA THR A 14 -4.27 16.59 -5.28
C THR A 14 -3.79 16.80 -3.85
N ILE A 15 -4.73 17.11 -2.97
CA ILE A 15 -4.50 17.22 -1.53
C ILE A 15 -5.70 16.54 -0.90
N ASP A 16 -5.48 15.60 0.01
CA ASP A 16 -6.55 15.14 0.88
C ASP A 16 -6.76 16.18 2.00
N LEU A 17 -7.98 16.71 2.05
CA LEU A 17 -8.31 17.78 3.00
C LEU A 17 -8.87 17.22 4.30
N ASP A 18 -9.35 15.98 4.31
CA ASP A 18 -9.90 15.40 5.53
C ASP A 18 -8.76 15.08 6.52
N ASP A 19 -7.58 14.66 6.03
CA ASP A 19 -6.36 14.49 6.85
C ASP A 19 -5.79 15.83 7.33
N ALA A 20 -5.85 16.87 6.50
CA ALA A 20 -5.42 18.22 6.86
C ALA A 20 -6.25 18.85 8.01
N LEU A 21 -7.41 18.27 8.37
CA LEU A 21 -8.32 18.74 9.41
C LEU A 21 -8.31 17.90 10.69
N GLU A 22 -7.78 16.67 10.67
CA GLU A 22 -7.67 15.80 11.85
C GLU A 22 -6.55 16.27 12.81
N ALA A 23 -5.59 17.06 12.32
CA ALA A 23 -4.43 17.60 13.04
C ALA A 23 -4.71 18.78 14.02
N GLY A 24 -5.95 18.96 14.48
CA GLY A 24 -6.30 20.02 15.43
C GLY A 24 -5.95 19.74 16.90
N GLY A 25 -5.40 18.58 17.27
CA GLY A 25 -5.16 18.27 18.69
C GLY A 25 -4.53 16.92 19.07
N GLY A 26 -3.83 16.22 18.19
CA GLY A 26 -3.18 14.96 18.52
C GLY A 26 -1.72 15.17 18.93
N ALA A 27 -1.36 14.96 20.20
CA ALA A 27 0.03 14.69 20.53
C ALA A 27 0.33 13.26 20.07
N ASP A 28 1.28 13.08 19.14
CA ASP A 28 1.75 11.75 18.77
C ASP A 28 2.31 11.03 20.02
N THR A 29 1.79 9.84 20.28
CA THR A 29 2.21 9.03 21.43
C THR A 29 3.25 8.02 20.97
N ARG A 30 4.43 8.49 20.57
CA ARG A 30 5.57 7.61 20.38
C ARG A 30 6.11 7.15 21.74
N VAL A 31 5.87 5.88 22.07
CA VAL A 31 6.43 5.23 23.26
C VAL A 31 7.94 5.06 23.08
N THR A 32 8.72 6.01 23.58
CA THR A 32 10.17 5.82 23.71
C THR A 32 10.45 5.05 24.99
N ALA A 33 10.89 3.80 24.88
CA ALA A 33 11.41 3.07 26.03
C ALA A 33 12.73 3.71 26.48
N VAL A 34 12.68 4.60 27.48
CA VAL A 34 13.88 5.12 28.14
C VAL A 34 14.45 4.00 29.03
N THR A 35 15.60 3.44 28.64
CA THR A 35 16.36 2.55 29.52
C THR A 35 17.07 3.38 30.60
N THR A 36 16.65 3.20 31.85
CA THR A 36 17.33 3.84 33.00
C THR A 36 18.67 3.17 33.30
N ASP A 37 19.72 3.99 33.28
CA ASP A 37 20.97 3.96 34.05
C ASP A 37 21.47 2.60 34.59
N THR A 38 22.58 2.12 34.05
CA THR A 38 23.30 0.91 34.49
C THR A 38 24.33 1.15 35.60
N SER A 39 24.20 2.21 36.40
CA SER A 39 25.14 2.48 37.49
C SER A 39 24.47 2.62 38.86
N ASP A 40 24.22 1.51 39.57
CA ASP A 40 24.66 1.33 40.98
C ASP A 40 24.32 -0.09 41.51
N THR A 41 25.16 -0.52 42.43
CA THR A 41 25.28 -1.79 43.10
C THR A 41 24.21 -2.05 44.19
N GLY A 42 23.45 -3.14 44.05
CA GLY A 42 23.08 -3.97 45.21
C GLY A 42 21.86 -3.60 46.08
N ALA A 43 20.81 -2.97 45.54
CA ALA A 43 19.52 -2.85 46.23
C ALA A 43 18.36 -3.29 45.33
N ALA A 44 17.31 -3.87 45.94
CA ALA A 44 16.18 -4.49 45.26
C ALA A 44 15.54 -3.57 44.20
N LEU A 45 15.24 -4.17 43.04
CA LEU A 45 14.59 -3.50 41.92
C LEU A 45 13.20 -2.99 42.35
N ASP A 46 13.05 -1.67 42.41
CA ASP A 46 11.76 -1.00 42.32
C ASP A 46 11.23 -1.23 40.89
N PRO A 47 10.03 -1.79 40.67
CA PRO A 47 9.46 -1.89 39.33
C PRO A 47 9.28 -0.46 38.80
N GLY A 48 10.20 -0.06 37.92
CA GLY A 48 10.36 1.31 37.43
C GLY A 48 9.03 1.94 37.02
N THR A 49 8.81 3.14 37.53
CA THR A 49 7.72 3.99 37.09
C THR A 49 7.94 4.33 35.62
N LEU A 50 7.18 3.71 34.73
CA LEU A 50 7.08 4.14 33.34
C LEU A 50 6.51 5.56 33.36
N THR A 51 7.36 6.55 33.14
CA THR A 51 6.91 7.93 32.95
C THR A 51 6.54 8.07 31.49
N THR A 52 5.25 7.96 31.20
CA THR A 52 4.70 8.26 29.87
C THR A 52 4.86 9.76 29.63
N GLY A 53 5.92 10.15 28.92
CA GLY A 53 6.09 11.51 28.42
C GLY A 53 5.51 11.61 27.03
N THR A 54 4.49 12.44 26.83
CA THR A 54 4.11 12.93 25.50
C THR A 54 5.26 13.79 24.99
N ILE A 55 5.94 13.37 23.93
CA ILE A 55 6.76 14.28 23.14
C ILE A 55 5.74 15.21 22.47
N ALA A 56 5.85 16.52 22.69
CA ALA A 56 5.12 17.45 21.85
C ALA A 56 5.73 17.34 20.45
N ASP A 57 4.89 17.15 19.44
CA ASP A 57 5.22 17.41 18.03
C ASP A 57 6.08 18.69 17.98
N ALA A 58 7.25 18.55 17.34
CA ALA A 58 8.31 19.54 17.39
C ALA A 58 8.03 20.74 16.49
N ASP A 59 7.13 20.62 15.53
CA ASP A 59 6.87 21.61 14.50
C ASP A 59 5.46 22.23 14.58
N GLY A 60 4.53 21.58 15.29
CA GLY A 60 3.20 22.09 15.59
C GLY A 60 2.15 21.83 14.50
N GLY A 61 2.44 20.92 13.56
CA GLY A 61 1.47 20.17 12.78
C GLY A 61 1.86 19.95 11.32
N GLN A 62 1.40 18.82 10.75
CA GLN A 62 1.49 18.37 9.35
C GLN A 62 1.76 19.49 8.31
N GLY A 63 3.02 19.74 7.99
CA GLY A 63 3.41 20.56 6.84
C GLY A 63 3.23 19.79 5.53
N ILE A 64 2.97 20.49 4.41
CA ILE A 64 3.14 19.87 3.08
C ILE A 64 4.63 19.60 2.89
N GLY A 65 4.98 18.31 2.82
CA GLY A 65 6.37 17.87 2.65
C GLY A 65 7.20 18.02 3.93
N ASP A 66 6.56 17.95 5.09
CA ASP A 66 7.32 17.63 6.30
C ASP A 66 7.74 16.15 6.26
N ASN A 67 9.02 15.92 6.53
CA ASN A 67 9.69 14.64 6.49
C ASN A 67 10.29 14.32 7.87
N SER A 68 10.02 15.14 8.88
CA SER A 68 10.72 15.07 10.16
C SER A 68 10.24 13.94 11.08
N ASP A 69 8.98 13.50 10.93
CA ASP A 69 8.30 12.56 11.82
C ASP A 69 7.12 11.78 11.18
N ASP A 70 7.11 11.61 9.85
CA ASP A 70 6.16 10.79 9.07
C ASP A 70 4.70 11.26 9.17
N ASP A 71 4.50 12.58 9.28
CA ASP A 71 3.20 13.18 9.53
C ASP A 71 2.77 14.17 8.42
N SER A 72 3.45 14.21 7.27
CA SER A 72 3.06 15.07 6.14
C SER A 72 1.59 14.93 5.80
N ILE A 73 0.94 16.04 5.40
CA ILE A 73 -0.36 16.00 4.75
C ILE A 73 -0.27 15.13 3.49
N ASP A 74 -1.30 14.34 3.20
CA ASP A 74 -1.38 13.57 1.96
C ASP A 74 -1.63 14.48 0.77
N TYR A 75 -0.64 14.55 -0.12
CA TYR A 75 -0.75 15.27 -1.38
C TYR A 75 -0.03 14.52 -2.49
N THR A 76 -0.47 14.75 -3.71
CA THR A 76 0.33 14.43 -4.90
C THR A 76 0.50 15.65 -5.76
N ILE A 77 1.66 15.75 -6.39
CA ILE A 77 1.94 16.68 -7.48
C ILE A 77 2.44 15.91 -8.67
N PHE A 78 2.11 16.36 -9.88
CA PHE A 78 2.65 15.75 -11.09
C PHE A 78 2.98 16.76 -12.17
N VAL A 79 3.91 16.37 -13.02
CA VAL A 79 4.17 16.98 -14.33
C VAL A 79 4.19 15.89 -15.39
N SER A 80 3.48 16.11 -16.48
CA SER A 80 3.40 15.16 -17.58
C SER A 80 3.53 15.83 -18.95
N GLY A 81 3.95 15.05 -19.92
CA GLY A 81 4.08 15.47 -21.32
C GLY A 81 4.47 14.30 -22.21
N ALA A 82 5.02 14.61 -23.39
CA ALA A 82 5.50 13.57 -24.33
C ALA A 82 6.60 12.67 -23.75
N PHE A 83 7.25 13.09 -22.66
CA PHE A 83 8.26 12.31 -21.96
C PHE A 83 7.68 11.32 -20.94
N GLY A 84 6.38 11.32 -20.67
CA GLY A 84 5.78 10.54 -19.57
C GLY A 84 5.32 11.44 -18.42
N THR A 85 5.20 10.86 -17.24
CA THR A 85 4.73 11.53 -16.03
C THR A 85 5.76 11.38 -14.92
N LEU A 86 6.05 12.48 -14.22
CA LEU A 86 6.74 12.46 -12.93
C LEU A 86 5.72 12.90 -11.88
N THR A 87 5.47 12.02 -10.92
CA THR A 87 4.61 12.24 -9.76
C THR A 87 5.45 12.24 -8.50
N PHE A 88 5.13 13.12 -7.56
CA PHE A 88 5.71 13.16 -6.23
C PHE A 88 4.60 13.33 -5.21
N GLY A 89 4.61 12.59 -4.11
CA GLY A 89 3.52 12.62 -3.14
C GLY A 89 3.29 11.32 -2.41
N ASP A 90 2.17 11.26 -1.71
CA ASP A 90 1.49 10.02 -1.35
C ASP A 90 0.98 9.35 -2.63
N THR A 91 1.82 8.49 -3.21
CA THR A 91 1.53 7.75 -4.43
C THR A 91 2.21 6.40 -4.35
N ASP A 92 1.62 5.39 -4.97
CA ASP A 92 2.21 4.05 -4.94
C ASP A 92 3.60 3.96 -5.60
N GLY A 93 4.42 3.05 -5.08
CA GLY A 93 5.72 2.71 -5.67
C GLY A 93 5.62 2.12 -7.07
N ALA A 94 6.73 2.04 -7.79
CA ALA A 94 6.76 1.44 -9.13
C ALA A 94 6.45 -0.07 -9.13
N MET A 95 6.66 -0.76 -8.00
CA MET A 95 6.29 -2.16 -7.84
C MET A 95 4.78 -2.35 -7.75
N ASP A 96 4.13 -1.63 -6.83
CA ASP A 96 2.68 -1.65 -6.70
C ASP A 96 1.99 -1.20 -7.99
N TRP A 97 2.51 -0.14 -8.62
CA TRP A 97 2.01 0.30 -9.92
C TRP A 97 2.09 -0.76 -11.03
N ALA A 98 3.13 -1.61 -11.02
CA ALA A 98 3.39 -2.55 -12.10
C ALA A 98 2.66 -3.88 -11.89
N LEU A 99 2.52 -4.32 -10.65
CA LEU A 99 1.91 -5.59 -10.33
C LEU A 99 0.38 -5.47 -10.29
N THR A 100 -0.26 -6.62 -10.18
CA THR A 100 -1.72 -6.70 -10.11
C THR A 100 -2.04 -7.86 -9.20
N GLU A 101 -2.46 -7.51 -8.01
CA GLU A 101 -2.68 -8.36 -6.85
C GLU A 101 -4.00 -9.12 -7.04
N GLY A 102 -4.17 -10.20 -6.27
CA GLY A 102 -5.40 -10.99 -6.35
C GLY A 102 -6.64 -10.14 -6.06
N GLY A 103 -6.54 -9.22 -5.10
CA GLY A 103 -7.60 -8.29 -4.71
C GLY A 103 -7.98 -7.26 -5.77
N ASN A 104 -7.17 -7.07 -6.80
CA ASN A 104 -7.37 -6.07 -7.86
C ASN A 104 -7.96 -6.69 -9.15
N VAL A 105 -8.18 -8.01 -9.18
CA VAL A 105 -8.74 -8.73 -10.34
C VAL A 105 -10.25 -8.58 -10.42
N GLY A 106 -10.72 -7.51 -11.07
CA GLY A 106 -12.15 -7.29 -11.32
C GLY A 106 -12.98 -7.17 -10.03
N ASN A 107 -12.36 -6.63 -8.98
CA ASN A 107 -12.98 -6.45 -7.68
C ASN A 107 -13.98 -5.27 -7.71
N PRO A 108 -15.26 -5.48 -7.33
CA PRO A 108 -16.23 -4.41 -7.25
C PRO A 108 -16.12 -3.53 -5.99
N GLY A 109 -15.24 -3.87 -5.04
CA GLY A 109 -15.03 -3.16 -3.79
C GLY A 109 -16.12 -3.40 -2.74
N SER A 110 -15.78 -3.18 -1.48
CA SER A 110 -16.74 -3.06 -0.38
C SER A 110 -16.65 -1.69 0.31
N LEU A 111 -17.30 -1.50 1.46
CA LEU A 111 -17.33 -0.19 2.13
C LEU A 111 -16.08 0.07 2.99
N ASN A 112 -15.44 -0.99 3.43
CA ASN A 112 -14.31 -0.95 4.37
C ASN A 112 -13.18 -1.89 3.90
N ASP A 113 -13.19 -2.18 2.60
CA ASP A 113 -12.25 -3.03 1.88
C ASP A 113 -12.03 -4.37 2.59
N ALA A 114 -13.10 -4.96 3.13
CA ALA A 114 -13.02 -6.20 3.88
C ALA A 114 -12.34 -7.32 3.07
N GLU A 115 -12.62 -7.39 1.77
CA GLU A 115 -12.10 -8.39 0.85
C GLU A 115 -10.62 -8.23 0.50
N THR A 116 -9.93 -7.18 0.94
CA THR A 116 -8.48 -6.99 0.77
C THR A 116 -7.78 -6.67 2.10
N SER A 117 -8.54 -6.42 3.17
CA SER A 117 -8.02 -6.13 4.51
C SER A 117 -7.93 -7.40 5.38
N TYR A 118 -7.03 -8.32 5.04
CA TYR A 118 -6.83 -9.58 5.76
C TYR A 118 -5.36 -10.03 5.74
N ALA A 119 -4.96 -10.96 6.63
CA ALA A 119 -3.56 -11.37 6.75
C ALA A 119 -3.07 -12.14 5.50
N GLY A 120 -1.83 -11.88 5.09
CA GLY A 120 -1.24 -12.47 3.87
C GLY A 120 -1.51 -11.68 2.58
N TYR A 121 -2.47 -10.75 2.58
CA TYR A 121 -2.66 -9.83 1.47
C TYR A 121 -1.52 -8.80 1.41
N ALA A 122 -0.89 -8.65 0.25
CA ALA A 122 0.12 -7.62 0.01
C ALA A 122 -0.43 -6.59 -0.99
N GLY A 123 -0.66 -5.36 -0.54
CA GLY A 123 -1.16 -4.25 -1.36
C GLY A 123 -0.26 -3.01 -1.39
N SER A 124 0.74 -2.93 -0.50
CA SER A 124 1.71 -1.83 -0.39
C SER A 124 3.16 -2.29 -0.63
N TYR A 125 3.41 -3.60 -0.60
CA TYR A 125 4.76 -4.16 -0.68
C TYR A 125 5.72 -3.57 0.39
N LEU A 126 6.71 -2.78 -0.02
CA LEU A 126 7.66 -2.08 0.87
C LEU A 126 7.50 -0.54 0.75
N ASP A 127 6.37 -0.05 0.22
CA ASP A 127 6.08 1.39 0.23
C ASP A 127 5.56 1.85 1.60
N GLY A 128 5.81 3.13 1.91
CA GLY A 128 5.37 3.77 3.16
C GLY A 128 6.22 3.40 4.38
N ASN A 129 7.38 2.78 4.19
CA ASN A 129 8.31 2.42 5.26
C ASN A 129 9.18 3.61 5.74
N GLY A 130 9.18 4.73 5.02
CA GLY A 130 9.71 6.02 5.46
C GLY A 130 8.57 7.01 5.66
N ASP A 131 8.65 8.18 5.03
CA ASP A 131 7.68 9.26 5.23
C ASP A 131 6.43 9.15 4.32
N GLY A 132 6.29 8.06 3.57
CA GLY A 132 5.20 7.86 2.60
C GLY A 132 5.34 8.69 1.32
N MET A 133 6.40 9.49 1.18
CA MET A 133 6.58 10.40 0.05
C MET A 133 7.39 9.74 -1.06
N ILE A 134 6.71 9.48 -2.18
CA ILE A 134 7.26 8.74 -3.30
C ILE A 134 7.41 9.64 -4.52
N ALA A 135 8.62 9.67 -5.09
CA ALA A 135 8.86 10.19 -6.43
C ALA A 135 8.79 9.04 -7.43
N ARG A 136 7.74 8.99 -8.26
CA ARG A 136 7.55 7.99 -9.32
C ARG A 136 7.60 8.64 -10.69
N TYR A 137 8.45 8.13 -11.57
CA TYR A 137 8.41 8.43 -13.00
C TYR A 137 7.87 7.23 -13.76
N ASP A 138 6.87 7.45 -14.61
CA ASP A 138 6.32 6.44 -15.49
C ASP A 138 6.20 6.90 -16.95
N TYR A 139 6.37 5.95 -17.87
CA TYR A 139 6.26 6.19 -19.29
C TYR A 139 5.60 5.01 -20.01
N SER A 140 4.59 5.33 -20.80
CA SER A 140 3.82 4.36 -21.58
C SER A 140 4.15 4.46 -23.08
N PHE A 141 4.33 3.32 -23.73
CA PHE A 141 4.58 3.20 -25.17
C PHE A 141 3.90 1.96 -25.75
N GLY A 142 3.00 2.17 -26.72
CA GLY A 142 2.19 1.08 -27.26
C GLY A 142 1.38 0.40 -26.15
N ASP A 143 1.47 -0.93 -26.07
CA ASP A 143 0.77 -1.74 -25.07
C ASP A 143 1.61 -1.99 -23.80
N TYR A 144 2.71 -1.25 -23.62
CA TYR A 144 3.69 -1.43 -22.55
C TYR A 144 3.90 -0.12 -21.80
N ALA A 145 4.33 -0.25 -20.54
CA ALA A 145 4.72 0.89 -19.73
C ALA A 145 5.79 0.47 -18.72
N PHE A 146 6.66 1.40 -18.34
CA PHE A 146 7.60 1.21 -17.25
C PHE A 146 7.46 2.33 -16.23
N ALA A 147 7.81 2.03 -14.98
CA ALA A 147 7.92 2.99 -13.91
C ALA A 147 9.22 2.76 -13.13
N VAL A 148 9.76 3.84 -12.58
CA VAL A 148 10.80 3.81 -11.55
C VAL A 148 10.35 4.72 -10.42
N SER A 149 10.61 4.33 -9.19
CA SER A 149 10.31 5.17 -8.03
C SER A 149 11.42 5.13 -7.01
N VAL A 150 11.47 6.19 -6.21
CA VAL A 150 12.24 6.27 -4.97
C VAL A 150 11.32 6.80 -3.89
N GLU A 151 11.48 6.30 -2.68
CA GLU A 151 10.81 6.83 -1.50
C GLU A 151 11.82 7.61 -0.65
N GLN A 152 11.38 8.72 -0.06
CA GLN A 152 12.20 9.44 0.89
C GLN A 152 12.09 8.79 2.27
N GLY A 153 13.18 8.79 3.04
CA GLY A 153 13.15 8.36 4.43
C GLY A 153 13.04 9.56 5.35
N VAL A 154 12.57 9.33 6.57
CA VAL A 154 12.45 10.33 7.64
C VAL A 154 13.77 11.05 7.90
N ALA A 155 13.72 12.36 8.10
CA ALA A 155 14.88 13.23 8.33
C ALA A 155 16.04 13.01 7.31
N ASP A 156 15.71 12.96 6.01
CA ASP A 156 16.62 12.72 4.89
C ASP A 156 17.29 11.31 4.86
N ALA A 157 16.72 10.31 5.54
CA ALA A 157 17.25 8.93 5.50
C ALA A 157 17.08 8.28 4.12
N GLU A 158 17.95 7.31 3.80
CA GLU A 158 17.71 6.41 2.67
C GLU A 158 16.54 5.45 2.98
N ASN A 159 15.63 5.23 2.02
CA ASN A 159 14.42 4.43 2.24
C ASN A 159 14.15 3.38 1.15
N GLY A 160 14.36 3.69 -0.13
CA GLY A 160 14.39 2.64 -1.15
C GLY A 160 14.12 3.09 -2.57
N PHE A 161 14.09 2.11 -3.47
CA PHE A 161 13.70 2.28 -4.87
C PHE A 161 12.85 1.11 -5.34
N ALA A 162 12.05 1.35 -6.38
CA ALA A 162 11.39 0.30 -7.14
C ALA A 162 11.51 0.53 -8.63
N VAL A 163 11.45 -0.56 -9.38
CA VAL A 163 11.32 -0.56 -10.84
C VAL A 163 10.18 -1.49 -11.23
N GLY A 164 9.40 -1.06 -12.20
CA GLY A 164 8.22 -1.77 -12.66
C GLY A 164 8.09 -1.75 -14.17
N PHE A 165 7.66 -2.85 -14.75
CA PHE A 165 7.32 -2.97 -16.14
C PHE A 165 6.02 -3.74 -16.29
N LYS A 166 5.06 -3.18 -17.01
CA LYS A 166 3.78 -3.83 -17.28
C LYS A 166 3.38 -3.72 -18.73
N GLY A 167 2.50 -4.60 -19.17
CA GLY A 167 1.95 -4.52 -20.50
C GLY A 167 0.88 -5.56 -20.79
N ASN A 168 0.45 -5.61 -22.04
CA ASN A 168 -0.54 -6.55 -22.51
C ASN A 168 -0.07 -7.25 -23.79
N VAL A 169 -0.12 -8.58 -23.81
CA VAL A 169 0.25 -9.37 -24.99
C VAL A 169 -0.84 -10.41 -25.23
N ALA A 170 -1.47 -10.36 -26.42
CA ALA A 170 -2.50 -11.30 -26.84
C ALA A 170 -3.66 -11.46 -25.83
N GLY A 171 -4.03 -10.37 -25.14
CA GLY A 171 -5.11 -10.34 -24.15
C GLY A 171 -4.70 -10.78 -22.73
N VAL A 172 -3.44 -11.16 -22.53
CA VAL A 172 -2.85 -11.39 -21.20
C VAL A 172 -2.19 -10.10 -20.73
N SER A 173 -2.64 -9.58 -19.60
CA SER A 173 -1.93 -8.53 -18.86
C SER A 173 -0.79 -9.15 -18.08
N PHE A 174 0.35 -8.46 -17.99
CA PHE A 174 1.46 -8.88 -17.16
C PHE A 174 2.11 -7.68 -16.47
N GLY A 175 2.67 -7.94 -15.29
CA GLY A 175 3.52 -7.03 -14.53
C GLY A 175 4.78 -7.76 -14.09
N ILE A 176 5.91 -7.07 -14.08
CA ILE A 176 7.16 -7.53 -13.48
C ILE A 176 7.75 -6.34 -12.72
N ALA A 177 8.15 -6.57 -11.48
CA ALA A 177 8.69 -5.50 -10.66
C ALA A 177 9.76 -6.00 -9.69
N HIS A 178 10.58 -5.06 -9.24
CA HIS A 178 11.52 -5.25 -8.16
C HIS A 178 11.54 -4.00 -7.29
N GLN A 179 11.57 -4.19 -5.97
CA GLN A 179 11.71 -3.14 -4.98
C GLN A 179 12.77 -3.55 -3.98
N ALA A 180 13.60 -2.60 -3.57
CA ALA A 180 14.56 -2.77 -2.49
C ALA A 180 14.65 -1.49 -1.68
N GLY A 181 14.76 -1.63 -0.37
CA GLY A 181 14.72 -0.49 0.54
C GLY A 181 15.26 -0.82 1.92
N THR A 182 15.43 0.22 2.72
CA THR A 182 15.86 0.11 4.10
C THR A 182 14.62 0.27 4.97
N GLU A 183 14.06 -0.83 5.47
CA GLU A 183 12.96 -0.75 6.42
C GLU A 183 13.52 -0.28 7.78
N ASN A 184 13.43 1.02 8.03
CA ASN A 184 13.47 1.64 9.37
C ASN A 184 14.52 1.06 10.36
N ALA A 185 15.73 1.64 10.43
CA ALA A 185 16.82 1.31 11.37
C ALA A 185 17.30 -0.17 11.46
N THR A 186 16.69 -1.11 10.76
CA THR A 186 17.01 -2.55 10.83
C THR A 186 17.10 -3.16 9.44
N GLY A 187 18.27 -3.09 8.80
CA GLY A 187 18.59 -3.87 7.60
C GLY A 187 17.88 -3.45 6.31
N ASP A 188 18.28 -4.12 5.23
CA ASP A 188 17.70 -3.94 3.89
C ASP A 188 16.65 -5.04 3.65
N ALA A 189 15.60 -4.73 2.91
CA ALA A 189 14.59 -5.67 2.42
C ALA A 189 14.50 -5.56 0.89
N GLU A 190 14.22 -6.67 0.22
CA GLU A 190 14.01 -6.69 -1.23
C GLU A 190 12.90 -7.64 -1.63
N LEU A 191 12.23 -7.34 -2.74
CA LEU A 191 11.16 -8.16 -3.27
C LEU A 191 11.10 -8.05 -4.80
N THR A 192 11.01 -9.19 -5.48
CA THR A 192 10.82 -9.27 -6.93
C THR A 192 9.53 -10.00 -7.23
N GLY A 193 8.64 -9.37 -7.99
CA GLY A 193 7.31 -9.90 -8.28
C GLY A 193 6.98 -9.99 -9.76
N VAL A 194 6.03 -10.88 -10.06
CA VAL A 194 5.41 -11.04 -11.38
C VAL A 194 3.92 -11.21 -11.19
N SER A 195 3.13 -10.52 -12.01
CA SER A 195 1.68 -10.73 -12.11
C SER A 195 1.26 -11.10 -13.53
N LEU A 196 0.21 -11.90 -13.64
CA LEU A 196 -0.45 -12.24 -14.89
C LEU A 196 -1.96 -12.14 -14.73
N GLY A 197 -2.66 -11.59 -15.71
CA GLY A 197 -4.12 -11.48 -15.73
C GLY A 197 -4.71 -11.83 -17.09
N TYR A 198 -5.91 -12.39 -17.11
CA TYR A 198 -6.64 -12.70 -18.34
C TYR A 198 -8.16 -12.65 -18.15
N GLY A 199 -8.85 -12.13 -19.18
CA GLY A 199 -10.30 -12.06 -19.25
C GLY A 199 -10.92 -13.16 -20.12
N PHE A 200 -11.79 -13.99 -19.52
CA PHE A 200 -12.61 -15.02 -20.17
C PHE A 200 -14.09 -14.59 -20.26
N GLY A 201 -14.37 -13.57 -21.09
CA GLY A 201 -15.72 -13.04 -21.23
C GLY A 201 -16.17 -12.29 -19.96
N ALA A 202 -17.10 -12.87 -19.21
CA ALA A 202 -17.61 -12.27 -17.96
C ALA A 202 -16.69 -12.52 -16.75
N LEU A 203 -15.72 -13.42 -16.87
CA LEU A 203 -14.77 -13.79 -15.81
C LEU A 203 -13.42 -13.13 -16.09
N ASN A 204 -12.77 -12.59 -15.06
CA ASN A 204 -11.38 -12.19 -15.04
C ASN A 204 -10.64 -13.06 -14.02
N ALA A 205 -9.43 -13.49 -14.35
CA ALA A 205 -8.57 -14.23 -13.44
C ALA A 205 -7.17 -13.59 -13.44
N GLY A 206 -6.52 -13.59 -12.29
CA GLY A 206 -5.15 -13.12 -12.17
C GLY A 206 -4.41 -13.80 -11.03
N ILE A 207 -3.09 -13.82 -11.15
CA ILE A 207 -2.15 -14.35 -10.17
C ILE A 207 -1.00 -13.37 -10.03
N MET A 208 -0.52 -13.18 -8.81
CA MET A 208 0.70 -12.46 -8.48
C MET A 208 1.54 -13.37 -7.60
N VAL A 209 2.84 -13.43 -7.89
CA VAL A 209 3.82 -14.07 -7.02
C VAL A 209 4.99 -13.12 -6.84
N ALA A 210 5.56 -13.09 -5.65
CA ALA A 210 6.79 -12.35 -5.39
C ALA A 210 7.68 -13.10 -4.40
N THR A 211 8.99 -12.86 -4.48
CA THR A 211 9.98 -13.50 -3.60
C THR A 211 11.13 -12.54 -3.35
N GLY A 212 11.77 -12.66 -2.19
CA GLY A 212 12.90 -11.83 -1.80
C GLY A 212 13.27 -12.05 -0.33
N GLU A 213 13.72 -10.99 0.33
CA GLU A 213 14.21 -11.02 1.71
C GLU A 213 13.51 -9.94 2.55
N ASP A 214 13.14 -10.27 3.78
CA ASP A 214 12.68 -9.29 4.77
C ASP A 214 13.85 -8.49 5.36
N ARG A 215 13.55 -7.49 6.19
CA ARG A 215 14.56 -6.61 6.82
C ARG A 215 15.57 -7.31 7.73
N VAL A 216 15.29 -8.55 8.15
CA VAL A 216 16.19 -9.36 8.99
C VAL A 216 16.98 -10.36 8.14
N GLY A 217 16.78 -10.35 6.82
CA GLY A 217 17.39 -11.25 5.85
C GLY A 217 16.76 -12.64 5.84
N ALA A 218 15.50 -12.79 6.28
CA ALA A 218 14.74 -14.02 6.11
C ALA A 218 14.08 -14.05 4.72
N ASP A 219 14.10 -15.22 4.08
CA ASP A 219 13.41 -15.43 2.81
C ASP A 219 11.90 -15.12 2.98
N ARG A 220 11.35 -14.35 2.05
CA ARG A 220 9.93 -13.97 2.00
C ARG A 220 9.32 -14.34 0.66
N ASP A 221 8.21 -15.08 0.69
CA ASP A 221 7.46 -15.50 -0.47
C ASP A 221 6.00 -15.03 -0.38
N LEU A 222 5.52 -14.39 -1.46
CA LEU A 222 4.15 -13.91 -1.61
C LEU A 222 3.44 -14.67 -2.74
N MET A 223 2.19 -15.04 -2.52
CA MET A 223 1.29 -15.52 -3.55
C MET A 223 -0.08 -14.88 -3.40
N GLN A 224 -0.66 -14.43 -4.51
CA GLN A 224 -2.04 -13.98 -4.56
C GLN A 224 -2.74 -14.47 -5.81
N ILE A 225 -4.01 -14.83 -5.68
CA ILE A 225 -4.88 -15.20 -6.80
C ILE A 225 -6.20 -14.46 -6.68
N GLY A 226 -6.71 -13.99 -7.80
CA GLY A 226 -7.95 -13.22 -7.88
C GLY A 226 -8.87 -13.72 -8.99
N LEU A 227 -10.17 -13.71 -8.72
CA LEU A 227 -11.22 -14.01 -9.68
C LEU A 227 -12.32 -12.94 -9.57
N GLY A 228 -12.61 -12.27 -10.69
CA GLY A 228 -13.71 -11.31 -10.81
C GLY A 228 -14.75 -11.81 -11.79
N TYR A 229 -16.03 -11.70 -11.48
CA TYR A 229 -17.13 -12.07 -12.38
C TYR A 229 -18.15 -10.96 -12.47
N SER A 230 -18.56 -10.56 -13.67
CA SER A 230 -19.59 -9.53 -13.86
C SER A 230 -20.64 -9.96 -14.88
N ALA A 231 -21.91 -9.88 -14.48
CA ALA A 231 -23.06 -10.22 -15.32
C ALA A 231 -24.26 -9.31 -15.02
N GLY A 232 -24.60 -8.45 -15.98
CA GLY A 232 -25.69 -7.48 -15.82
C GLY A 232 -25.37 -6.50 -14.69
N ALA A 233 -26.28 -6.37 -13.73
CA ALA A 233 -26.11 -5.51 -12.55
C ALA A 233 -25.25 -6.14 -11.45
N LEU A 234 -24.88 -7.43 -11.55
CA LEU A 234 -24.14 -8.15 -10.53
C LEU A 234 -22.65 -8.19 -10.86
N SER A 235 -21.82 -7.80 -9.90
CA SER A 235 -20.38 -8.04 -9.89
C SER A 235 -19.99 -8.82 -8.64
N LEU A 236 -19.12 -9.82 -8.80
CA LEU A 236 -18.61 -10.69 -7.75
C LEU A 236 -17.09 -10.74 -7.84
N HIS A 237 -16.45 -10.94 -6.70
CA HIS A 237 -15.01 -11.11 -6.60
C HIS A 237 -14.66 -12.08 -5.49
N ALA A 238 -13.60 -12.84 -5.70
CA ALA A 238 -12.96 -13.66 -4.69
C ALA A 238 -11.45 -13.62 -4.90
N ASN A 239 -10.70 -13.56 -3.81
CA ASN A 239 -9.25 -13.62 -3.82
C ASN A 239 -8.72 -14.46 -2.65
N TYR A 240 -7.50 -14.95 -2.80
CA TYR A 240 -6.72 -15.62 -1.77
C TYR A 240 -5.30 -15.05 -1.81
N ALA A 241 -4.69 -14.90 -0.64
CA ALA A 241 -3.33 -14.44 -0.50
C ALA A 241 -2.58 -15.20 0.59
N GLU A 242 -1.27 -15.29 0.41
CA GLU A 242 -0.30 -15.93 1.30
C GLU A 242 0.98 -15.08 1.35
N ASP A 243 1.51 -14.90 2.56
CA ASP A 243 2.80 -14.28 2.87
C ASP A 243 3.55 -15.23 3.83
N ASP A 244 4.61 -15.86 3.32
CA ASP A 244 5.45 -16.80 4.07
C ASP A 244 6.82 -16.19 4.28
N VAL A 245 7.20 -15.98 5.55
CA VAL A 245 8.51 -15.46 5.93
C VAL A 245 9.24 -16.52 6.74
N ASP A 246 10.41 -16.95 6.27
CA ASP A 246 11.19 -18.00 6.94
C ASP A 246 11.51 -17.60 8.40
N GLY A 247 11.37 -18.55 9.30
CA GLY A 247 11.50 -18.32 10.74
C GLY A 247 10.36 -17.56 11.43
N THR A 248 9.47 -16.88 10.68
CA THR A 248 8.26 -16.22 11.22
C THR A 248 7.02 -17.08 11.03
N GLY A 249 6.92 -17.75 9.87
CA GLY A 249 5.77 -18.56 9.47
C GLY A 249 4.87 -17.84 8.46
N LYS A 250 3.74 -18.49 8.16
CA LYS A 250 2.84 -18.13 7.07
C LYS A 250 1.60 -17.40 7.58
N ALA A 251 1.29 -16.26 6.97
CA ALA A 251 -0.02 -15.62 7.05
C ALA A 251 -0.82 -15.87 5.76
N ASP A 252 -2.10 -16.18 5.87
CA ASP A 252 -2.95 -16.36 4.70
C ASP A 252 -4.42 -16.06 4.94
N GLY A 253 -5.17 -15.87 3.87
CA GLY A 253 -6.60 -15.61 3.97
C GLY A 253 -7.33 -15.52 2.64
N ILE A 254 -8.65 -15.40 2.75
CA ILE A 254 -9.56 -15.20 1.62
C ILE A 254 -10.33 -13.90 1.77
N GLY A 255 -10.59 -13.26 0.64
CA GLY A 255 -11.48 -12.12 0.52
C GLY A 255 -12.58 -12.37 -0.52
N VAL A 256 -13.79 -11.91 -0.26
CA VAL A 256 -14.90 -11.92 -1.22
C VAL A 256 -15.66 -10.61 -1.22
N ALA A 257 -16.04 -10.13 -2.41
CA ALA A 257 -16.89 -8.97 -2.56
C ALA A 257 -18.03 -9.23 -3.54
N ALA A 258 -19.16 -8.57 -3.31
CA ALA A 258 -20.32 -8.59 -4.18
C ALA A 258 -20.92 -7.19 -4.29
N LYS A 259 -21.25 -6.79 -5.52
CA LYS A 259 -21.95 -5.54 -5.81
C LYS A 259 -23.18 -5.80 -6.66
N TYR A 260 -24.27 -5.11 -6.33
CA TYR A 260 -25.45 -5.02 -7.18
C TYR A 260 -25.74 -3.56 -7.54
N ASP A 261 -25.65 -3.23 -8.83
CA ASP A 261 -25.95 -1.89 -9.36
C ASP A 261 -27.47 -1.65 -9.38
N LEU A 262 -27.91 -0.63 -8.65
CA LEU A 262 -29.33 -0.21 -8.58
C LEU A 262 -29.68 0.77 -9.70
N GLY A 263 -28.68 1.24 -10.46
CA GLY A 263 -28.80 2.32 -11.43
C GLY A 263 -28.77 3.71 -10.80
N GLY A 264 -28.54 4.73 -11.62
CA GLY A 264 -28.56 6.13 -11.17
C GLY A 264 -27.45 6.50 -10.21
N GLY A 265 -26.32 5.77 -10.23
CA GLY A 265 -25.15 6.02 -9.38
C GLY A 265 -25.18 5.29 -8.03
N ALA A 266 -26.24 4.54 -7.71
CA ALA A 266 -26.34 3.79 -6.45
C ALA A 266 -26.04 2.29 -6.63
N GLY A 267 -25.32 1.70 -5.68
CA GLY A 267 -25.06 0.26 -5.65
C GLY A 267 -25.06 -0.31 -4.24
N VAL A 268 -25.51 -1.56 -4.09
CA VAL A 268 -25.34 -2.35 -2.86
C VAL A 268 -23.98 -3.03 -2.91
N HIS A 269 -23.20 -2.93 -1.83
CA HIS A 269 -21.88 -3.53 -1.70
C HIS A 269 -21.84 -4.44 -0.47
N PHE A 270 -21.25 -5.61 -0.63
CA PHE A 270 -20.93 -6.55 0.43
C PHE A 270 -19.46 -6.95 0.31
N GLY A 271 -18.76 -7.02 1.44
CA GLY A 271 -17.40 -7.56 1.55
C GLY A 271 -17.29 -8.47 2.75
N TYR A 272 -16.47 -9.51 2.64
CA TYR A 272 -16.08 -10.39 3.73
C TYR A 272 -14.65 -10.90 3.53
N SER A 273 -13.94 -11.11 4.63
CA SER A 273 -12.69 -11.86 4.65
C SER A 273 -12.54 -12.70 5.89
N SER A 274 -11.66 -13.70 5.77
CA SER A 274 -11.21 -14.57 6.85
C SER A 274 -9.72 -14.85 6.64
N SER A 275 -8.93 -14.79 7.71
CA SER A 275 -7.49 -15.00 7.62
C SER A 275 -6.89 -15.52 8.92
N GLU A 276 -5.71 -16.13 8.80
CA GLU A 276 -4.84 -16.51 9.90
C GLU A 276 -3.50 -15.77 9.75
N THR A 277 -3.02 -15.15 10.83
CA THR A 277 -1.67 -14.55 10.86
C THR A 277 -0.59 -15.63 11.04
N ALA A 278 0.68 -15.31 10.77
CA ALA A 278 1.81 -16.21 11.05
C ALA A 278 1.87 -16.72 12.51
N GLY A 279 1.29 -15.97 13.46
CA GLY A 279 1.16 -16.36 14.86
C GLY A 279 -0.02 -17.30 15.17
N GLY A 280 -0.80 -17.73 14.17
CA GLY A 280 -1.99 -18.57 14.35
C GLY A 280 -3.19 -17.83 14.94
N VAL A 281 -3.29 -16.52 14.71
CA VAL A 281 -4.44 -15.71 15.14
C VAL A 281 -5.42 -15.54 13.99
N ASP A 282 -6.63 -16.03 14.19
CA ASP A 282 -7.75 -15.88 13.26
C ASP A 282 -8.36 -14.46 13.31
N ALA A 283 -8.72 -13.93 12.16
CA ALA A 283 -9.46 -12.68 12.03
C ALA A 283 -10.49 -12.74 10.90
N ASP A 284 -11.70 -12.23 11.17
CA ASP A 284 -12.77 -12.07 10.20
C ASP A 284 -13.17 -10.59 10.10
N ARG A 285 -13.47 -10.12 8.88
CA ARG A 285 -13.97 -8.76 8.62
C ARG A 285 -15.13 -8.81 7.65
N TRP A 286 -16.09 -7.89 7.79
CA TRP A 286 -17.17 -7.75 6.82
C TRP A 286 -17.72 -6.34 6.73
N SER A 287 -18.39 -6.04 5.62
CA SER A 287 -19.25 -4.87 5.47
C SER A 287 -20.44 -5.15 4.55
N LEU A 288 -21.51 -4.39 4.77
CA LEU A 288 -22.67 -4.35 3.89
C LEU A 288 -23.23 -2.92 3.89
N GLY A 289 -23.46 -2.36 2.71
CA GLY A 289 -24.22 -1.13 2.60
C GLY A 289 -24.32 -0.59 1.19
N LEU A 290 -24.47 0.73 1.08
CA LEU A 290 -24.75 1.42 -0.18
C LEU A 290 -23.65 2.43 -0.48
N ALA A 291 -23.18 2.43 -1.73
CA ALA A 291 -22.31 3.47 -2.28
C ALA A 291 -23.09 4.27 -3.33
N MET A 292 -22.90 5.59 -3.36
CA MET A 292 -23.61 6.51 -4.26
C MET A 292 -22.62 7.51 -4.89
N SER A 293 -22.73 7.73 -6.20
CA SER A 293 -22.05 8.82 -6.91
C SER A 293 -23.05 9.89 -7.35
N PHE A 294 -22.67 11.17 -7.23
CA PHE A 294 -23.50 12.35 -7.50
C PHE A 294 -22.86 13.33 -8.49
#